data_AF-A0A136LDU5-F1
#
_entry.id   AF-A0A136LDU5-F1
#
_cell.length_a   1.000
_cell.length_b   1.000
_cell.length_c   1.000
_cell.angle_alpha   90.00
_cell.angle_beta   90.00
_cell.angle_gamma   90.00
#
_symmetry.space_group_name_H-M   'P 1'
#
loop_
_entity.id
_entity.type
_entity.pdbx_description
1 polymer ?
#
loop_
_entity_poly.entity_id
_entity_poly.type
_entity_poly.pdbx_seq_one_letter_code
_entity_poly.pdbx_strand_id
1 'polypeptide(L)'
;MKLRFACRKFYRLISSSNDGAIRWDDQAFMDRHRAECSDCRRHEEQFSLALNMLREASFDGQSESNFDSRVLRKFHVDRVRSSVGYWSPAILGAGIAMIVMLAAIQLVSRSSDLPVFNVGGAGVKRAADAPAIPLFENRSPSTNR
;
A
#
# COMPACT_ATOMS: atom_id res chain seq x y z
N MET A 1 -4.91 -34.29 32.99
CA MET A 1 -6.29 -34.09 32.45
C MET A 1 -6.36 -33.08 31.29
N LYS A 2 -5.64 -31.95 31.34
CA LYS A 2 -5.66 -30.91 30.28
C LYS A 2 -5.25 -31.40 28.87
N LEU A 3 -4.28 -32.32 28.78
CA LEU A 3 -3.82 -32.89 27.51
C LEU A 3 -4.94 -33.60 26.73
N ARG A 4 -5.84 -34.34 27.39
CA ARG A 4 -6.93 -35.05 26.71
C ARG A 4 -7.91 -34.12 25.99
N PHE A 5 -8.22 -32.97 26.58
CA PHE A 5 -9.08 -31.96 25.95
C PHE A 5 -8.36 -31.24 24.80
N ALA A 6 -7.08 -30.94 24.96
CA ALA A 6 -6.26 -30.32 23.91
C ALA A 6 -6.13 -31.25 22.69
N CYS A 7 -5.82 -32.53 22.89
CA CYS A 7 -5.76 -33.52 21.81
C CYS A 7 -7.10 -33.67 21.10
N ARG A 8 -8.22 -33.70 21.84
CA ARG A 8 -9.56 -33.76 21.24
C ARG A 8 -9.89 -32.52 20.40
N LYS A 9 -9.51 -31.32 20.89
CA LYS A 9 -9.64 -30.08 20.11
C LYS A 9 -8.80 -30.16 18.83
N PHE A 10 -7.56 -30.64 18.94
CA PHE A 10 -6.65 -30.79 17.81
C PHE A 10 -7.22 -31.75 16.74
N TYR A 11 -7.76 -32.92 17.13
CA TYR A 11 -8.39 -33.85 16.19
C TYR A 11 -9.56 -33.22 15.43
N ARG A 12 -10.41 -32.44 16.12
CA ARG A 12 -11.49 -31.71 15.47
C ARG A 12 -10.98 -30.64 14.51
N LEU A 13 -9.89 -29.98 14.87
CA LEU A 13 -9.30 -28.94 14.04
C LEU A 13 -8.66 -29.49 12.76
N ILE A 14 -8.01 -30.67 12.82
CA ILE A 14 -7.43 -31.34 11.65
C ILE A 14 -8.49 -31.62 10.57
N SER A 15 -9.69 -32.07 10.94
CA SER A 15 -10.74 -32.28 9.93
C SER A 15 -11.22 -30.95 9.37
N SER A 16 -11.50 -29.97 10.25
CA SER A 16 -11.98 -28.65 9.81
C SER A 16 -10.98 -27.88 8.96
N SER A 17 -9.67 -28.10 9.15
CA SER A 17 -8.61 -27.47 8.37
C SER A 17 -8.60 -27.90 6.92
N ASN A 18 -8.97 -29.15 6.66
CA ASN A 18 -9.00 -29.69 5.32
C ASN A 18 -10.27 -29.29 4.56
N ASP A 19 -11.37 -29.06 5.29
CA ASP A 19 -12.67 -28.70 4.70
C ASP A 19 -12.82 -27.19 4.44
N GLY A 20 -11.97 -26.33 5.02
CA GLY A 20 -12.07 -24.88 4.84
C GLY A 20 -11.04 -24.05 5.60
N ALA A 21 -11.29 -22.74 5.65
CA ALA A 21 -10.40 -21.79 6.31
C ALA A 21 -10.50 -21.88 7.84
N ILE A 22 -9.35 -22.02 8.51
CA ILE A 22 -9.24 -21.96 9.97
C ILE A 22 -8.97 -20.52 10.41
N ARG A 23 -9.44 -20.18 11.61
CA ARG A 23 -9.08 -18.92 12.28
C ARG A 23 -7.60 -18.91 12.67
N TRP A 24 -6.97 -17.74 12.61
CA TRP A 24 -5.57 -17.55 13.02
C TRP A 24 -5.28 -18.04 14.45
N ASP A 25 -6.22 -17.84 15.38
CA ASP A 25 -6.13 -18.30 16.77
C ASP A 25 -5.95 -19.83 16.87
N ASP A 26 -6.72 -20.56 16.07
CA ASP A 26 -6.74 -22.02 16.08
C ASP A 26 -5.52 -22.59 15.35
N GLN A 27 -5.03 -21.89 14.30
CA GLN A 27 -3.75 -22.21 13.67
C GLN A 27 -2.59 -22.12 14.68
N ALA A 28 -2.52 -21.02 15.43
CA ALA A 28 -1.49 -20.84 16.46
C ALA A 28 -1.60 -21.85 17.62
N PHE A 29 -2.80 -22.35 17.91
CA PHE A 29 -2.99 -23.47 18.83
C PHE A 29 -2.44 -24.78 18.23
N MET A 30 -2.75 -25.09 16.98
CA MET A 30 -2.28 -26.30 16.31
C MET A 30 -0.75 -26.35 16.23
N ASP A 31 -0.11 -25.25 15.84
CA ASP A 31 1.35 -25.18 15.71
C ASP A 31 2.07 -25.44 17.04
N ARG A 32 1.55 -24.88 18.15
CA ARG A 32 2.08 -25.15 19.49
C ARG A 32 1.84 -26.60 19.91
N HIS A 33 0.64 -27.13 19.67
CA HIS A 33 0.31 -28.49 20.09
C HIS A 33 1.10 -29.57 19.32
N ARG A 34 1.43 -29.32 18.05
CA ARG A 34 2.33 -30.19 17.24
C ARG A 34 3.72 -30.32 17.84
N ALA A 35 4.24 -29.25 18.46
CA ALA A 35 5.55 -29.26 19.11
C ALA A 35 5.55 -30.04 20.44
N GLU A 36 4.43 -30.04 21.16
CA GLU A 36 4.31 -30.64 22.49
C GLU A 36 3.86 -32.12 22.47
N CYS A 37 3.04 -32.54 21.48
CA CYS A 37 2.42 -33.86 21.45
C CYS A 37 2.80 -34.66 20.20
N SER A 38 3.67 -35.66 20.37
CA SER A 38 4.09 -36.55 19.28
C SER A 38 2.97 -37.41 18.70
N ASP A 39 2.02 -37.83 19.54
CA ASP A 39 0.92 -38.72 19.11
C ASP A 39 -0.07 -37.99 18.20
N CYS A 40 -0.41 -36.75 18.54
CA CYS A 40 -1.25 -35.91 17.71
C CYS A 40 -0.56 -35.56 16.37
N ARG A 41 0.76 -35.32 16.39
CA ARG A 41 1.54 -35.10 15.17
C ARG A 41 1.53 -36.34 14.26
N ARG A 42 1.77 -37.53 14.81
CA ARG A 42 1.75 -38.79 14.05
C ARG A 42 0.36 -39.06 13.44
N HIS A 43 -0.70 -38.77 14.18
CA HIS A 43 -2.06 -38.93 13.65
C HIS A 43 -2.35 -37.93 12.52
N GLU A 44 -1.87 -36.69 12.62
CA GLU A 44 -1.99 -35.71 11.53
C GLU A 44 -1.28 -36.21 10.26
N GLU A 45 -0.06 -36.74 10.39
CA GLU A 45 0.68 -37.35 9.29
C GLU A 45 -0.11 -38.50 8.65
N GLN A 46 -0.64 -39.43 9.46
CA GLN A 46 -1.45 -40.55 8.98
C GLN A 46 -2.73 -40.07 8.28
N PHE A 47 -3.39 -39.05 8.82
CA PHE A 47 -4.57 -38.46 8.22
C PHE A 47 -4.27 -37.81 6.87
N SER A 48 -3.15 -37.08 6.77
CA SER A 48 -2.69 -36.49 5.50
C SER A 48 -2.37 -37.54 4.45
N LEU A 49 -1.74 -38.66 4.84
CA LEU A 49 -1.43 -39.77 3.97
C LEU A 49 -2.70 -40.46 3.47
N ALA A 50 -3.68 -40.70 4.35
CA ALA A 50 -4.97 -41.28 3.97
C ALA A 50 -5.71 -40.39 2.96
N LEU A 51 -5.72 -39.06 3.17
CA LEU A 51 -6.31 -38.12 2.22
C LEU A 51 -5.57 -38.09 0.89
N ASN A 52 -4.23 -38.20 0.91
CA ASN A 52 -3.45 -38.24 -0.33
C ASN A 52 -3.81 -39.49 -1.16
N MET A 53 -3.91 -40.65 -0.52
CA MET A 53 -4.33 -41.90 -1.17
C MET A 53 -5.75 -41.80 -1.74
N LEU A 54 -6.66 -41.12 -1.04
CA LEU A 54 -8.02 -40.89 -1.52
C LEU A 54 -8.06 -39.92 -2.72
N ARG A 55 -7.17 -38.92 -2.76
CA ARG A 55 -7.03 -38.01 -3.92
C ARG A 55 -6.46 -38.74 -5.13
N GLU A 56 -5.47 -39.60 -4.92
CA GLU A 56 -4.90 -40.42 -6.01
C GLU A 56 -5.89 -41.46 -6.53
N ALA A 57 -6.74 -41.99 -5.66
CA ALA A 57 -7.83 -42.89 -6.05
C ALA A 57 -9.03 -42.17 -6.69
N SER A 58 -9.13 -40.84 -6.54
CA SER A 58 -10.19 -40.07 -7.18
C SER A 58 -9.92 -39.98 -8.68
N PHE A 59 -10.91 -40.40 -9.47
CA PHE A 59 -10.81 -40.59 -10.91
C PHE A 59 -10.11 -39.43 -11.62
N ASP A 60 -9.29 -39.76 -12.62
CA ASP A 60 -8.85 -38.85 -13.69
C ASP A 60 -10.10 -38.28 -14.36
N GLY A 61 -10.65 -37.22 -13.77
CA GLY A 61 -11.65 -36.39 -14.43
C GLY A 61 -10.97 -35.89 -15.68
N GLN A 62 -11.46 -36.29 -16.85
CA GLN A 62 -10.91 -35.89 -18.13
C GLN A 62 -10.79 -34.37 -18.15
N SER A 63 -9.60 -33.84 -17.85
CA SER A 63 -9.37 -32.42 -17.88
C SER A 63 -9.49 -32.02 -19.34
N GLU A 64 -10.34 -31.04 -19.64
CA GLU A 64 -10.36 -30.46 -20.98
C GLU A 64 -8.92 -30.12 -21.39
N SER A 65 -8.55 -30.38 -22.65
CA SER A 65 -7.20 -30.15 -23.18
C SER A 65 -6.67 -28.71 -22.99
N ASN A 66 -7.56 -27.76 -22.69
CA ASN A 66 -7.26 -26.35 -22.45
C ASN A 66 -7.30 -25.95 -20.96
N PHE A 67 -7.55 -26.87 -20.04
CA PHE A 67 -7.62 -26.57 -18.61
C PHE A 67 -6.27 -26.05 -18.09
N ASP A 68 -5.19 -26.78 -18.37
CA ASP A 68 -3.84 -26.42 -17.92
C ASP A 68 -3.41 -25.05 -18.47
N SER A 69 -3.61 -24.81 -19.77
CA SER A 69 -3.23 -23.54 -20.39
C SER A 69 -3.97 -22.34 -19.77
N ARG A 70 -5.25 -22.50 -19.39
CA ARG A 70 -6.02 -21.46 -18.70
C ARG A 70 -5.54 -21.24 -17.27
N VAL A 71 -5.23 -22.30 -16.53
CA VAL A 71 -4.74 -22.20 -15.14
C VAL A 71 -3.35 -21.57 -15.10
N LEU A 72 -2.42 -22.04 -15.93
CA LEU A 72 -1.07 -21.47 -16.05
C LEU A 72 -1.12 -19.99 -16.44
N ARG A 73 -1.97 -19.62 -17.41
CA ARG A 73 -2.15 -18.22 -17.80
C ARG A 73 -2.64 -17.38 -16.63
N LYS A 74 -3.66 -17.85 -15.91
CA LYS A 74 -4.22 -17.12 -14.75
C LYS A 74 -3.19 -16.94 -13.64
N PHE A 75 -2.42 -17.99 -13.33
CA PHE A 75 -1.35 -17.93 -12.33
C PHE A 75 -0.27 -16.91 -12.68
N HIS A 76 0.18 -16.87 -13.94
CA HIS A 76 1.14 -15.87 -14.39
C HIS A 76 0.59 -14.45 -14.31
N VAL A 77 -0.66 -14.23 -14.72
CA VAL A 77 -1.32 -12.92 -14.62
C VAL A 77 -1.40 -12.45 -13.16
N ASP A 78 -1.80 -13.33 -12.24
CA ASP A 78 -1.93 -12.99 -10.82
C ASP A 78 -0.56 -12.71 -10.18
N ARG A 79 0.48 -13.46 -10.56
CA ARG A 79 1.86 -13.23 -10.10
C ARG A 79 2.44 -11.90 -10.60
N VAL A 80 2.15 -11.53 -11.85
CA VAL A 80 2.57 -10.22 -12.39
C VAL A 80 1.79 -9.09 -11.73
N ARG A 81 0.48 -9.26 -11.56
CA ARG A 81 -0.38 -8.26 -10.91
C ARG A 81 0.04 -7.98 -9.46
N SER A 82 0.41 -9.01 -8.69
CA SER A 82 0.90 -8.84 -7.33
C SER A 82 2.25 -8.11 -7.29
N SER A 83 3.12 -8.34 -8.27
CA SER A 83 4.40 -7.62 -8.41
C SER A 83 4.18 -6.14 -8.77
N VAL A 84 3.32 -5.84 -9.73
CA VAL A 84 3.06 -4.44 -10.17
C VAL A 84 2.42 -3.60 -9.06
N GLY A 85 1.58 -4.19 -8.22
CA GLY A 85 1.00 -3.51 -7.06
C GLY A 85 2.04 -2.95 -6.08
N TYR A 86 3.19 -3.62 -5.94
CA TYR A 86 4.28 -3.18 -5.06
C TYR A 86 5.07 -2.00 -5.63
N TRP A 87 5.23 -1.94 -6.96
CA TRP A 87 6.03 -0.89 -7.64
C TRP A 87 5.21 0.34 -8.06
N SER A 88 3.87 0.24 -8.08
CA SER A 88 2.97 1.34 -8.47
C SER A 88 3.21 2.67 -7.73
N PRO A 89 3.41 2.71 -6.39
CA PRO A 89 3.68 3.95 -5.68
C PRO A 89 5.03 4.58 -6.07
N ALA A 90 6.05 3.77 -6.33
CA ALA A 90 7.38 4.24 -6.72
C ALA A 90 7.38 4.86 -8.13
N ILE A 91 6.62 4.27 -9.06
CA ILE A 91 6.48 4.79 -10.43
C ILE A 91 5.70 6.12 -10.43
N LEU A 92 4.63 6.22 -9.64
CA LEU A 92 3.90 7.48 -9.47
C LEU A 92 4.77 8.58 -8.85
N GLY A 93 5.56 8.23 -7.82
CA GLY A 93 6.52 9.16 -7.21
C GLY A 93 7.60 9.63 -8.21
N ALA A 94 8.15 8.71 -9.01
CA ALA A 94 9.13 9.04 -10.04
C ALA A 94 8.54 9.97 -11.13
N GLY A 95 7.27 9.74 -11.52
CA GLY A 95 6.56 10.62 -12.46
C GLY A 95 6.40 12.05 -11.92
N ILE A 96 5.98 12.20 -10.67
CA ILE A 96 5.83 13.52 -10.02
C ILE A 96 7.19 14.23 -9.92
N ALA A 97 8.23 13.51 -9.49
CA ALA A 97 9.59 14.07 -9.39
C ALA A 97 10.11 14.55 -10.76
N MET A 98 9.84 13.80 -11.83
CA MET A 98 10.22 14.20 -13.19
C MET A 98 9.50 15.47 -13.65
N ILE A 99 8.20 15.61 -13.34
CA ILE A 99 7.43 16.82 -13.66
C ILE A 99 7.99 18.04 -12.90
N VAL A 100 8.30 17.89 -11.61
CA VAL A 100 8.89 18.96 -10.79
C VAL A 100 10.28 19.35 -11.33
N MET A 101 11.11 18.37 -11.69
CA MET A 101 12.41 18.60 -12.29
C MET A 101 12.30 19.38 -13.60
N LEU A 102 11.38 18.99 -14.49
CA LEU A 102 11.15 19.69 -15.76
C LEU A 102 10.60 21.10 -15.54
N ALA A 103 9.71 21.30 -14.57
CA ALA A 103 9.20 22.62 -14.20
C ALA A 103 10.32 23.53 -13.67
N ALA A 104 11.22 22.99 -12.84
CA ALA A 104 12.38 23.73 -12.33
C ALA A 104 13.33 24.13 -13.46
N ILE A 105 13.61 23.21 -14.40
CA ILE A 105 14.43 23.50 -15.58
C ILE A 105 13.78 24.58 -16.46
N GLN A 106 12.46 24.53 -16.67
CA GLN A 106 11.74 25.57 -17.41
C GLN A 106 11.79 26.93 -16.70
N LEU A 107 11.66 26.96 -15.37
CA LEU A 107 11.72 28.18 -14.58
C LEU A 107 13.11 28.84 -14.66
N VAL A 108 14.17 28.04 -14.55
CA VAL A 108 15.56 28.51 -14.71
C VAL A 108 15.80 28.98 -16.14
N SER A 109 15.30 28.25 -17.15
CA SER A 109 15.50 28.59 -18.57
C SER A 109 14.72 29.82 -19.02
N ARG A 110 13.58 30.14 -18.37
CA ARG A 110 12.79 31.35 -18.63
C ARG A 110 13.17 32.54 -17.72
N SER A 111 14.10 32.38 -16.79
CA SER A 111 14.53 33.45 -15.88
C SER A 111 15.22 34.62 -16.60
N SER A 112 15.70 34.43 -17.83
CA SER A 112 16.25 35.50 -18.68
C SER A 112 15.21 36.44 -19.30
N ASP A 113 13.91 36.13 -19.18
CA ASP A 113 12.78 36.96 -19.64
C ASP A 113 11.93 37.51 -18.49
N LEU A 114 12.47 37.55 -17.28
CA LEU A 114 11.81 38.24 -16.16
C LEU A 114 11.90 39.76 -16.41
N PRO A 115 10.78 40.50 -16.46
CA PRO A 115 10.84 41.95 -16.45
C PRO A 115 11.54 42.37 -15.16
N VAL A 116 12.71 42.99 -15.30
CA VAL A 116 13.43 43.61 -14.20
C VAL A 116 12.46 44.63 -13.59
N PHE A 117 11.89 44.33 -12.41
CA PHE A 117 11.24 45.35 -11.60
C PHE A 117 12.34 46.32 -11.16
N ASN A 118 12.56 47.33 -12.00
CA ASN A 118 13.46 48.42 -11.72
C ASN A 118 12.84 49.26 -10.61
N VAL A 119 13.24 49.00 -9.36
CA VAL A 119 13.08 49.96 -8.26
C VAL A 119 14.14 51.05 -8.46
N GLY A 120 14.04 51.75 -9.58
CA GLY A 120 14.90 52.84 -10.00
C GLY A 120 13.99 54.00 -10.35
N GLY A 121 14.07 55.05 -9.53
CA GLY A 121 13.16 56.19 -9.51
C GLY A 121 12.75 56.68 -10.89
N ALA A 122 11.47 56.54 -11.19
CA ALA A 122 10.81 57.21 -12.31
C ALA A 122 9.52 57.82 -11.79
N GLY A 123 9.44 59.15 -11.90
CA GLY A 123 8.41 59.98 -11.31
C GLY A 123 6.99 59.51 -11.62
N VAL A 124 6.21 59.39 -10.55
CA VAL A 124 4.76 59.15 -10.58
C VAL A 124 4.11 60.28 -11.38
N LYS A 125 3.64 59.98 -12.59
CA LYS A 125 2.71 60.83 -13.32
C LYS A 125 1.41 60.85 -12.52
N ARG A 126 1.06 62.01 -11.95
CA ARG A 126 -0.21 62.23 -11.26
C ARG A 126 -1.34 62.05 -12.27
N ALA A 127 -2.11 60.98 -12.13
CA ALA A 127 -3.43 60.87 -12.75
C ALA A 127 -4.31 61.98 -12.17
N ALA A 128 -4.96 62.74 -13.04
CA ALA A 128 -5.68 63.98 -12.71
C ALA A 128 -7.01 63.78 -11.96
N ASP A 129 -7.33 62.57 -11.49
CA ASP A 129 -8.60 62.24 -10.84
C ASP A 129 -8.39 61.37 -9.59
N ALA A 130 -7.82 61.95 -8.53
CA ALA A 130 -7.80 61.33 -7.21
C ALA A 130 -8.62 62.18 -6.22
N PRO A 131 -9.64 61.60 -5.55
CA PRO A 131 -10.47 62.34 -4.59
C PRO A 131 -9.65 62.75 -3.37
N ALA A 132 -9.90 63.98 -2.89
CA ALA A 132 -9.15 64.62 -1.82
C ALA A 132 -9.21 63.82 -0.50
N ILE A 133 -8.04 63.37 -0.04
CA ILE A 133 -7.86 62.73 1.26
C ILE A 133 -7.65 63.84 2.30
N PRO A 134 -8.43 63.91 3.39
CA PRO A 134 -8.26 64.96 4.39
C PRO A 134 -6.93 64.78 5.15
N LEU A 135 -6.17 65.87 5.24
CA LEU A 135 -4.95 65.98 6.05
C LEU A 135 -5.34 65.97 7.53
N PHE A 136 -4.89 64.97 8.28
CA PHE A 136 -4.90 65.02 9.74
C PHE A 136 -3.71 65.85 10.22
N GLU A 137 -4.02 66.97 10.88
CA GLU A 137 -3.08 67.90 11.52
C GLU A 137 -2.26 67.18 12.60
N ASN A 138 -0.96 66.96 12.35
CA ASN A 138 -0.06 66.37 13.34
C ASN A 138 0.28 67.41 14.43
N ARG A 139 -0.28 67.22 15.62
CA ARG A 139 0.09 67.93 16.85
C ARG A 139 1.57 67.65 17.20
N SER A 140 2.40 68.69 17.20
CA SER A 140 3.81 68.61 17.61
C SER A 140 3.95 68.38 19.12
N PRO A 141 4.96 67.59 19.58
CA PRO A 141 5.26 67.46 20.99
C PRO A 141 6.06 68.68 21.49
N SER A 142 5.58 69.31 22.57
CA SER A 142 6.28 70.39 23.27
C SER A 142 7.57 69.86 23.90
N THR A 143 8.70 70.43 23.50
CA THR A 143 10.00 70.17 24.15
C THR A 143 10.31 71.30 25.12
N ASN A 144 10.34 70.99 26.41
CA ASN A 144 10.82 71.87 27.48
C ASN A 144 12.32 72.14 27.30
N ARG A 145 12.73 73.41 27.25
CA ARG A 145 13.77 73.99 28.12
C ARG A 145 13.87 75.50 27.98
#